data_AF-B9WD76-F1
#
_entry.id   AF-B9WD76-F1
#
_cell.length_a   1.000
_cell.length_b   1.000
_cell.length_c   1.000
_cell.angle_alpha   90.00
_cell.angle_beta   90.00
_cell.angle_gamma   90.00
#
_symmetry.space_group_name_H-M   'P 1'
#
loop_
_entity.id
_entity.type
_entity.pdbx_description
1 polymer ?
#
loop_
_entity_poly.entity_id
_entity_poly.type
_entity_poly.pdbx_seq_one_letter_code
_entity_poly.pdbx_strand_id
1 'polypeptide(L)'
;MCKKIIQTLHVYSINKTSITMNLFSKLENHQSNEDHPSLILFPDFLPEMLSFTTAENERIQDLYLQLCSLFNHHNYNEILFLLPQVSSFSMLPPIINLIIGATMIRMGRLDSGFRELAVAIIMSSRGEQRIGFLIVAATLHAELNDKERVQGYLGEILDLSRQVVQSSEEFDIVKENLEELENTLLVKLENIKDKE
;
A
#
# COMPACT_ATOMS: atom_id res chain seq x y z
N MET A 1 -12.72 8.27 35.66
CA MET A 1 -11.70 8.58 34.63
C MET A 1 -11.26 7.36 33.82
N CYS A 2 -11.33 6.11 34.33
CA CYS A 2 -10.83 4.92 33.60
C CYS A 2 -11.77 4.23 32.58
N LYS A 3 -13.06 4.61 32.47
CA LYS A 3 -13.99 3.94 31.52
C LYS A 3 -13.86 4.39 30.07
N LYS A 4 -13.42 5.64 29.80
CA LYS A 4 -13.27 6.16 28.44
C LYS A 4 -12.05 5.59 27.70
N ILE A 5 -10.95 5.35 28.41
CA ILE A 5 -9.72 4.79 27.81
C ILE A 5 -9.91 3.33 27.38
N ILE A 6 -10.67 2.55 28.16
CA ILE A 6 -10.96 1.15 27.85
C ILE A 6 -11.89 1.02 26.62
N GLN A 7 -12.87 1.92 26.45
CA GLN A 7 -13.73 1.92 25.27
C GLN A 7 -12.98 2.35 23.99
N THR A 8 -12.04 3.29 24.08
CA THR A 8 -11.19 3.65 22.93
C THR A 8 -10.26 2.50 22.53
N LEU A 9 -9.64 1.82 23.50
CA LEU A 9 -8.78 0.65 23.21
C LEU A 9 -9.56 -0.53 22.61
N HIS A 10 -10.80 -0.77 23.06
CA HIS A 10 -11.63 -1.86 22.54
C HIS A 10 -12.12 -1.62 21.12
N VAL A 11 -12.36 -0.35 20.73
CA VAL A 11 -12.70 0.05 19.36
C VAL A 11 -11.47 -0.02 18.43
N TYR A 12 -10.27 0.30 18.94
CA TYR A 12 -9.03 0.16 18.16
C TYR A 12 -8.64 -1.30 17.93
N SER A 13 -8.86 -2.20 18.90
CA SER A 13 -8.55 -3.63 18.73
C SER A 13 -9.46 -4.32 17.71
N ILE A 14 -10.75 -3.97 17.69
CA ILE A 14 -11.72 -4.55 16.74
C ILE A 14 -11.50 -3.99 15.31
N ASN A 15 -10.97 -2.77 15.17
CA ASN A 15 -10.63 -2.20 13.87
C ASN A 15 -9.38 -2.81 13.24
N LYS A 16 -8.41 -3.32 14.01
CA LYS A 16 -7.17 -3.90 13.47
C LYS A 16 -7.41 -5.23 12.74
N THR A 17 -8.17 -6.14 13.35
CA THR A 17 -8.59 -7.40 12.72
C THR A 17 -9.42 -7.15 11.47
N SER A 18 -10.20 -6.05 11.44
CA SER A 18 -10.98 -5.62 10.28
C SER A 18 -10.10 -5.05 9.16
N ILE A 19 -8.98 -4.37 9.45
CA ILE A 19 -8.14 -3.73 8.43
C ILE A 19 -7.31 -4.74 7.63
N THR A 20 -6.70 -5.75 8.27
CA THR A 20 -6.01 -6.82 7.54
C THR A 20 -6.98 -7.65 6.71
N MET A 21 -8.14 -8.03 7.26
CA MET A 21 -9.18 -8.71 6.47
C MET A 21 -9.71 -7.87 5.29
N ASN A 22 -9.85 -6.55 5.46
CA ASN A 22 -10.36 -5.63 4.43
C ASN A 22 -9.30 -5.25 3.38
N LEU A 23 -8.02 -5.50 3.66
CA LEU A 23 -6.92 -5.29 2.71
C LEU A 23 -6.85 -6.43 1.68
N PHE A 24 -7.07 -7.67 2.12
CA PHE A 24 -7.08 -8.85 1.26
C PHE A 24 -8.42 -9.04 0.53
N SER A 25 -9.57 -8.78 1.17
CA SER A 25 -10.89 -8.90 0.51
C SER A 25 -11.15 -7.89 -0.62
N LYS A 26 -10.37 -6.81 -0.69
CA LYS A 26 -10.41 -5.86 -1.82
C LYS A 26 -9.64 -6.35 -3.04
N LEU A 27 -8.71 -7.30 -2.88
CA LEU A 27 -8.03 -7.96 -4.00
C LEU A 27 -8.99 -8.90 -4.76
N GLU A 28 -9.97 -9.49 -4.08
CA GLU A 28 -10.95 -10.42 -4.67
C GLU A 28 -11.98 -9.75 -5.61
N ASN A 29 -12.35 -8.48 -5.39
CA ASN A 29 -13.51 -7.86 -6.05
C ASN A 29 -13.29 -7.30 -7.46
N HIS A 30 -12.08 -7.37 -8.04
CA HIS A 30 -11.77 -6.77 -9.35
C HIS A 30 -11.53 -7.75 -10.50
N GLN A 31 -12.03 -8.99 -10.39
CA GLN A 31 -12.05 -9.94 -11.53
C GLN A 31 -13.05 -9.60 -12.65
N SER A 32 -13.71 -8.43 -12.65
CA SER A 32 -14.66 -8.08 -13.73
C SER A 32 -14.40 -6.71 -14.38
N ASN A 33 -14.08 -6.81 -15.67
CA ASN A 33 -14.23 -5.84 -16.76
C ASN A 33 -13.12 -4.78 -17.02
N GLU A 34 -12.57 -4.91 -18.24
CA GLU A 34 -11.89 -3.94 -19.12
C GLU A 34 -10.35 -3.72 -19.03
N ASP A 35 -9.72 -4.14 -20.14
CA ASP A 35 -8.46 -3.85 -20.84
C ASP A 35 -7.17 -3.35 -20.17
N HIS A 36 -7.13 -2.84 -18.94
CA HIS A 36 -5.86 -2.62 -18.23
C HIS A 36 -6.09 -2.59 -16.71
N PRO A 37 -6.09 -3.74 -16.01
CA PRO A 37 -6.28 -3.77 -14.58
C PRO A 37 -4.96 -3.36 -13.90
N SER A 38 -4.77 -2.06 -13.64
CA SER A 38 -3.75 -1.64 -12.68
C SER A 38 -4.24 -2.01 -11.27
N LEU A 39 -3.85 -3.22 -10.84
CA LEU A 39 -4.24 -3.85 -9.57
C LEU A 39 -3.53 -3.24 -8.34
N ILE A 40 -2.89 -2.08 -8.48
CA ILE A 40 -2.29 -1.39 -7.32
C ILE A 40 -3.42 -0.70 -6.59
N LEU A 41 -4.00 -1.41 -5.63
CA LEU A 41 -4.88 -0.84 -4.65
C LEU A 41 -4.01 -0.16 -3.59
N PHE A 42 -4.05 1.18 -3.56
CA PHE A 42 -3.50 1.87 -2.41
C PHE A 42 -4.35 1.51 -1.19
N PRO A 43 -3.72 1.11 -0.09
CA PRO A 43 -4.47 0.88 1.13
C PRO A 43 -5.25 2.15 1.53
N ASP A 44 -6.47 1.98 2.05
CA ASP A 44 -7.31 3.07 2.58
C ASP A 44 -6.76 3.60 3.93
N PHE A 45 -5.47 3.87 4.00
CA PHE A 45 -4.90 4.59 5.11
C PHE A 45 -5.04 6.08 4.83
N LEU A 46 -5.83 6.76 5.67
CA LEU A 46 -5.70 8.20 5.78
C LEU A 46 -4.21 8.53 6.03
N PRO A 47 -3.67 9.59 5.40
CA PRO A 47 -2.32 10.04 5.68
C PRO A 47 -2.10 10.08 7.19
N GLU A 48 -1.03 9.45 7.68
CA GLU A 48 -0.71 9.57 9.10
C GLU A 48 -0.62 11.06 9.41
N MET A 49 -1.41 11.50 10.39
CA MET A 49 -1.37 12.86 10.90
C MET A 49 0.01 13.04 11.54
N LEU A 50 0.98 13.50 10.75
CA LEU A 50 2.26 13.97 11.27
C LEU A 50 1.98 15.23 12.12
N SER A 51 2.99 15.75 12.79
CA SER A 51 2.88 16.95 13.64
C SER A 51 2.68 18.24 12.83
N PHE A 52 1.69 18.26 11.95
CA PHE A 52 1.30 19.36 11.08
C PHE A 52 0.27 20.25 11.76
N THR A 53 0.22 21.51 11.33
CA THR A 53 -0.91 22.40 11.64
C THR A 53 -2.20 21.90 10.99
N THR A 54 -3.36 22.34 11.48
CA THR A 54 -4.66 21.97 10.89
C THR A 54 -4.75 22.30 9.40
N ALA A 55 -4.25 23.47 9.00
CA ALA A 55 -4.25 23.89 7.59
C ALA A 55 -3.32 23.05 6.71
N GLU A 56 -2.17 22.61 7.23
CA GLU A 56 -1.28 21.71 6.51
C GLU A 56 -1.88 20.31 6.36
N ASN A 57 -2.57 19.81 7.39
CA ASN A 57 -3.28 18.53 7.32
C ASN A 57 -4.39 18.54 6.27
N GLU A 58 -5.18 19.62 6.19
CA GLU A 58 -6.21 19.79 5.17
C GLU A 58 -5.59 19.77 3.76
N ARG A 59 -4.52 20.53 3.53
CA ARG A 59 -3.82 20.56 2.24
C ARG A 59 -3.23 19.20 1.86
N ILE A 60 -2.71 18.45 2.82
CA ILE A 60 -2.17 17.10 2.60
C ILE A 60 -3.28 16.12 2.26
N GLN A 61 -4.43 16.22 2.94
CA GLN A 61 -5.58 15.39 2.68
C GLN A 61 -6.14 15.64 1.28
N ASP A 62 -6.27 16.91 0.88
CA ASP A 62 -6.71 17.28 -0.48
C ASP A 62 -5.75 16.76 -1.54
N LEU A 63 -4.44 16.94 -1.32
CA LEU A 63 -3.41 16.41 -2.21
C LEU A 63 -3.49 14.88 -2.32
N TYR A 64 -3.63 14.18 -1.20
CA TYR A 64 -3.78 12.71 -1.19
C TYR A 64 -4.99 12.26 -2.02
N LEU A 65 -6.15 12.87 -1.80
CA LEU A 65 -7.37 12.55 -2.56
C LEU A 65 -7.21 12.82 -4.06
N GLN A 66 -6.56 13.93 -4.41
CA GLN A 66 -6.25 14.26 -5.80
C GLN A 66 -5.31 13.23 -6.43
N LEU A 67 -4.24 12.85 -5.74
CA LEU A 67 -3.27 11.86 -6.21
C LEU A 67 -3.91 10.48 -6.40
N CYS A 68 -4.72 10.01 -5.45
CA CYS A 68 -5.47 8.75 -5.59
C CYS A 68 -6.41 8.79 -6.80
N SER A 69 -7.16 9.89 -6.95
CA SER A 69 -8.05 10.07 -8.11
C SER A 69 -7.29 10.00 -9.42
N LEU A 70 -6.20 10.77 -9.57
CA LEU A 70 -5.39 10.77 -10.79
C LEU A 70 -4.78 9.40 -11.08
N PHE A 71 -4.31 8.70 -10.04
CA PHE A 71 -3.70 7.38 -10.21
C PHE A 71 -4.72 6.34 -10.69
N ASN A 72 -5.91 6.32 -10.10
CA ASN A 72 -6.98 5.41 -10.49
C ASN A 72 -7.46 5.66 -11.94
N HIS A 73 -7.37 6.89 -12.42
CA HIS A 73 -7.67 7.24 -13.82
C HIS A 73 -6.45 7.12 -14.75
N HIS A 74 -5.33 6.55 -14.28
CA HIS A 74 -4.09 6.38 -15.05
C HIS A 74 -3.49 7.71 -15.58
N ASN A 75 -3.84 8.83 -14.96
CA ASN A 75 -3.37 10.17 -15.32
C ASN A 75 -2.00 10.47 -14.68
N TYR A 76 -1.02 9.62 -14.96
CA TYR A 76 0.31 9.68 -14.33
C TYR A 76 1.08 10.96 -14.65
N ASN A 77 0.89 11.55 -15.83
CA ASN A 77 1.50 12.84 -16.19
C ASN A 77 1.02 13.97 -15.28
N GLU A 78 -0.27 14.00 -14.93
CA GLU A 78 -0.83 15.00 -14.02
C GLU A 78 -0.24 14.87 -12.61
N ILE A 79 -0.02 13.63 -12.15
CA ILE A 79 0.69 13.38 -10.87
C ILE A 79 2.11 13.98 -10.91
N LEU A 80 2.82 13.85 -12.03
CA LEU A 80 4.15 14.43 -12.17
C LEU A 80 4.12 15.97 -12.15
N PHE A 81 3.08 16.60 -12.71
CA PHE A 81 2.88 18.05 -12.62
C PHE A 81 2.57 18.56 -11.21
N LEU A 82 2.11 17.68 -10.30
CA LEU A 82 1.90 18.01 -8.89
C LEU A 82 3.18 17.92 -8.04
N LEU A 83 4.27 17.31 -8.53
CA LEU A 83 5.53 17.15 -7.77
C LEU A 83 6.15 18.47 -7.26
N PRO A 84 6.10 19.60 -7.99
CA PRO A 84 6.54 20.88 -7.44
C PRO A 84 5.74 21.31 -6.20
N GLN A 85 4.43 21.02 -6.16
CA GLN A 85 3.59 21.31 -4.99
C GLN A 85 3.94 20.39 -3.82
N VAL A 86 4.22 19.12 -4.11
CA VAL A 86 4.71 18.13 -3.15
C VAL A 86 6.01 18.61 -2.47
N SER A 87 6.92 19.25 -3.21
CA SER A 87 8.17 19.79 -2.66
C SER A 87 7.98 20.96 -1.67
N SER A 88 6.79 21.54 -1.60
CA SER A 88 6.49 22.63 -0.66
C SER A 88 6.20 22.15 0.77
N PHE A 89 5.99 20.85 0.96
CA PHE A 89 5.78 20.26 2.28
C PHE A 89 7.12 19.93 2.94
N SER A 90 7.27 20.27 4.22
CA SER A 90 8.49 19.98 5.00
C SER A 90 8.70 18.49 5.23
N MET A 91 7.62 17.71 5.26
CA MET A 91 7.60 16.27 5.37
C MET A 91 6.41 15.74 4.60
N LEU A 92 6.58 14.61 3.91
CA LEU A 92 5.49 13.98 3.17
C LEU A 92 5.02 12.73 3.92
N PRO A 93 3.69 12.55 4.07
CA PRO A 93 3.16 11.30 4.57
C PRO A 93 3.66 10.10 3.74
N PRO A 94 3.93 8.96 4.39
CA PRO A 94 4.42 7.76 3.71
C PRO A 94 3.54 7.32 2.52
N ILE A 95 2.22 7.45 2.64
CA ILE A 95 1.28 7.10 1.56
C ILE A 95 1.45 7.96 0.30
N ILE A 96 1.85 9.23 0.42
CA ILE A 96 2.10 10.09 -0.74
C ILE A 96 3.37 9.62 -1.48
N ASN A 97 4.43 9.27 -0.74
CA ASN A 97 5.64 8.68 -1.34
C ASN A 97 5.33 7.37 -2.05
N LEU A 98 4.43 6.55 -1.50
CA LEU A 98 3.98 5.31 -2.12
C LEU A 98 3.31 5.56 -3.49
N ILE A 99 2.39 6.52 -3.56
CA ILE A 99 1.69 6.88 -4.81
C ILE A 99 2.66 7.43 -5.85
N ILE A 100 3.58 8.31 -5.42
CA ILE A 100 4.61 8.87 -6.31
C ILE A 100 5.53 7.75 -6.82
N GLY A 101 5.98 6.85 -5.96
CA GLY A 101 6.84 5.72 -6.33
C GLY A 101 6.20 4.80 -7.35
N ALA A 102 4.95 4.39 -7.10
CA ALA A 102 4.16 3.61 -8.04
C ALA A 102 3.97 4.34 -9.39
N THR A 103 3.68 5.64 -9.35
CA THR A 103 3.56 6.47 -10.56
C THR A 103 4.86 6.48 -11.37
N MET A 104 6.01 6.65 -10.72
CA MET A 104 7.30 6.65 -11.41
C MET A 104 7.60 5.30 -12.08
N ILE A 105 7.27 4.17 -11.43
CA ILE A 105 7.44 2.84 -12.03
C ILE A 105 6.52 2.66 -13.24
N ARG A 106 5.24 3.07 -13.14
CA ARG A 106 4.29 3.04 -14.28
C ARG A 106 4.78 3.86 -15.48
N MET A 107 5.57 4.89 -15.22
CA MET A 107 6.19 5.75 -16.25
C MET A 107 7.58 5.26 -16.68
N GLY A 108 8.01 4.06 -16.30
CA GLY A 108 9.29 3.46 -16.68
C GLY A 108 10.51 3.98 -15.90
N ARG A 109 10.31 4.79 -14.86
CA ARG A 109 11.39 5.34 -14.03
C ARG A 109 11.66 4.47 -12.80
N LEU A 110 12.12 3.25 -13.03
CA LEU A 110 12.21 2.19 -12.03
C LEU A 110 13.02 2.59 -10.79
N ASP A 111 14.29 3.01 -10.95
CA ASP A 111 15.18 3.34 -9.82
C ASP A 111 14.60 4.44 -8.93
N SER A 112 14.00 5.47 -9.55
CA SER A 112 13.40 6.56 -8.80
C SER A 112 12.13 6.11 -8.09
N GLY A 113 11.29 5.32 -8.75
CA GLY A 113 10.05 4.84 -8.15
C GLY A 113 10.29 3.87 -6.99
N PHE A 114 11.20 2.91 -7.14
CA PHE A 114 11.54 1.98 -6.05
C PHE A 114 12.22 2.68 -4.87
N ARG A 115 13.00 3.74 -5.10
CA ARG A 115 13.50 4.57 -4.02
C ARG A 115 12.36 5.22 -3.22
N GLU A 116 11.37 5.80 -3.88
CA GLU A 116 10.23 6.42 -3.17
C GLU A 116 9.36 5.37 -2.45
N LEU A 117 9.17 4.17 -3.03
CA LEU A 117 8.51 3.05 -2.35
C LEU A 117 9.27 2.63 -1.08
N ALA A 118 10.59 2.52 -1.15
CA ALA A 118 11.41 2.19 0.01
C ALA A 118 11.28 3.25 1.10
N VAL A 119 11.29 4.55 0.73
CA VAL A 119 11.04 5.66 1.66
C VAL A 119 9.66 5.50 2.33
N ALA A 120 8.61 5.22 1.55
CA ALA A 120 7.26 5.00 2.10
C ALA A 120 7.23 3.85 3.12
N ILE A 121 7.83 2.71 2.79
CA ILE A 121 7.87 1.51 3.66
C ILE A 121 8.63 1.82 4.96
N ILE A 122 9.80 2.46 4.86
CA ILE A 122 10.64 2.80 6.03
C ILE A 122 9.92 3.82 6.93
N MET A 123 9.26 4.82 6.35
CA MET A 123 8.59 5.88 7.10
C MET A 123 7.25 5.46 7.70
N SER A 124 6.62 4.39 7.21
CA SER A 124 5.40 3.86 7.82
C SER A 124 5.64 3.43 9.26
N SER A 125 4.89 4.00 10.20
CA SER A 125 5.08 3.74 11.64
C SER A 125 4.27 2.54 12.13
N ARG A 126 3.19 2.20 11.41
CA ARG A 126 2.26 1.12 11.74
C ARG A 126 2.58 -0.14 10.93
N GLY A 127 2.67 -1.29 11.61
CA GLY A 127 2.93 -2.58 10.96
C GLY A 127 1.91 -2.92 9.87
N GLU A 128 0.62 -2.67 10.12
CA GLU A 128 -0.46 -2.87 9.13
C GLU A 128 -0.28 -1.99 7.88
N GLN A 129 0.12 -0.72 8.07
CA GLN A 129 0.40 0.18 6.96
C GLN A 129 1.61 -0.31 6.15
N ARG A 130 2.67 -0.72 6.86
CA ARG A 130 3.87 -1.27 6.24
C ARG A 130 3.55 -2.50 5.41
N ILE A 131 2.73 -3.42 5.92
CA ILE A 131 2.27 -4.60 5.19
C ILE A 131 1.59 -4.19 3.88
N GLY A 132 0.64 -3.25 3.92
CA GLY A 132 -0.01 -2.76 2.70
C GLY A 132 0.96 -2.17 1.68
N PHE A 133 2.01 -1.49 2.14
CA PHE A 133 3.01 -0.91 1.24
C PHE A 133 3.94 -1.97 0.64
N LEU A 134 4.28 -3.01 1.41
CA LEU A 134 5.02 -4.17 0.91
C LEU A 134 4.22 -4.95 -0.13
N ILE A 135 2.90 -5.07 0.03
CA ILE A 135 2.02 -5.69 -0.98
C ILE A 135 2.05 -4.90 -2.30
N VAL A 136 2.00 -3.57 -2.23
CA VAL A 136 2.15 -2.71 -3.43
C VAL A 136 3.51 -2.91 -4.09
N ALA A 137 4.60 -2.96 -3.31
CA ALA A 137 5.94 -3.21 -3.84
C ALA A 137 6.06 -4.60 -4.49
N ALA A 138 5.57 -5.65 -3.83
CA ALA A 138 5.54 -7.00 -4.37
C ALA A 138 4.77 -7.07 -5.69
N THR A 139 3.62 -6.40 -5.77
CA THR A 139 2.79 -6.32 -6.99
C THR A 139 3.55 -5.66 -8.13
N LEU A 140 4.24 -4.55 -7.87
CA LEU A 140 5.04 -3.84 -8.86
C LEU A 140 6.23 -4.68 -9.35
N HIS A 141 6.90 -5.42 -8.48
CA HIS A 141 7.96 -6.34 -8.90
C HIS A 141 7.42 -7.55 -9.69
N ALA A 142 6.24 -8.06 -9.35
CA ALA A 142 5.60 -9.13 -10.12
C ALA A 142 5.28 -8.66 -11.55
N GLU A 143 4.84 -7.42 -11.72
CA GLU A 143 4.61 -6.83 -13.05
C GLU A 143 5.89 -6.62 -13.88
N LEU A 144 7.05 -6.60 -13.22
CA LEU A 144 8.37 -6.52 -13.87
C LEU A 144 9.04 -7.90 -14.03
N ASN A 145 8.31 -8.99 -13.75
CA ASN A 145 8.83 -10.36 -13.78
C ASN A 145 10.01 -10.61 -12.80
N ASP A 146 10.07 -9.85 -11.70
CA ASP A 146 11.14 -9.94 -10.71
C ASP A 146 10.74 -10.90 -9.58
N LYS A 147 10.85 -12.20 -9.87
CA LYS A 147 10.46 -13.27 -8.95
C LYS A 147 11.21 -13.24 -7.61
N GLU A 148 12.50 -12.92 -7.65
CA GLU A 148 13.33 -12.89 -6.44
C GLU A 148 12.85 -11.82 -5.46
N ARG A 149 12.55 -10.61 -5.97
CA ARG A 149 12.02 -9.53 -5.13
C ARG A 149 10.62 -9.82 -4.63
N VAL A 150 9.75 -10.41 -5.45
CA VAL A 150 8.41 -10.83 -5.01
C VAL A 150 8.51 -11.76 -3.80
N GLN A 151 9.36 -12.78 -3.87
CA GLN A 151 9.55 -13.72 -2.75
C GLN A 151 10.12 -13.03 -1.50
N GLY A 152 11.07 -12.10 -1.68
CA GLY A 152 11.59 -11.28 -0.59
C GLY A 152 10.49 -10.51 0.14
N TYR A 153 9.61 -9.82 -0.61
CA TYR A 153 8.50 -9.07 -0.03
C TYR A 153 7.46 -9.96 0.65
N LEU A 154 7.13 -11.12 0.10
CA LEU A 154 6.24 -12.09 0.75
C LEU A 154 6.80 -12.57 2.09
N GLY A 155 8.11 -12.83 2.15
CA GLY A 155 8.81 -13.16 3.40
C GLY A 155 8.71 -12.04 4.44
N GLU A 156 8.96 -10.79 4.04
CA GLU A 156 8.84 -9.64 4.93
C GLU A 156 7.41 -9.42 5.43
N ILE A 157 6.40 -9.61 4.56
CA ILE A 157 4.98 -9.52 4.94
C ILE A 157 4.65 -10.57 6.00
N LEU A 158 5.10 -11.82 5.83
CA LEU A 158 4.89 -12.89 6.80
C LEU A 158 5.53 -12.56 8.17
N ASP A 159 6.77 -12.09 8.16
CA ASP A 159 7.50 -11.77 9.38
C ASP A 159 6.91 -10.57 10.13
N LEU A 160 6.46 -9.54 9.41
CA LEU A 160 5.74 -8.43 10.03
C LEU A 160 4.37 -8.84 10.54
N SER A 161 3.67 -9.71 9.82
CA SER A 161 2.35 -10.21 10.23
C SER A 161 2.42 -10.96 11.56
N ARG A 162 3.48 -11.77 11.78
CA ARG A 162 3.76 -12.43 13.07
C ARG A 162 3.91 -11.45 14.23
N GLN A 163 4.40 -10.23 13.97
CA GLN A 163 4.62 -9.21 15.00
C GLN A 163 3.35 -8.41 15.31
N VAL A 164 2.44 -8.31 14.35
CA VAL A 164 1.22 -7.48 14.45
C VAL A 164 0.05 -8.26 15.03
N VAL A 165 -0.03 -9.55 14.73
CA VAL A 165 -1.13 -10.44 15.13
C VAL A 165 -1.02 -10.86 16.61
N GLN A 166 -2.16 -10.97 17.31
CA GLN A 166 -2.20 -11.24 18.75
C GLN A 166 -2.65 -12.65 19.12
N SER A 167 -3.27 -13.40 18.20
CA SER A 167 -3.70 -14.78 18.42
C SER A 167 -3.25 -15.73 17.32
N SER A 168 -3.25 -17.03 17.61
CA SER A 168 -2.95 -18.06 16.61
C SER A 168 -4.01 -18.12 15.51
N GLU A 169 -5.30 -17.97 15.86
CA GLU A 169 -6.37 -18.01 14.85
C GLU A 169 -6.28 -16.83 13.87
N GLU A 170 -5.95 -15.64 14.36
CA GLU A 170 -5.71 -14.48 13.49
C GLU A 170 -4.51 -14.70 12.56
N PHE A 171 -3.50 -15.44 13.01
CA PHE A 171 -2.30 -15.69 12.22
C PHE A 171 -2.56 -16.72 11.12
N ASP A 172 -3.39 -17.73 11.41
CA ASP A 172 -3.83 -18.70 10.41
C ASP A 172 -4.58 -18.02 9.25
N ILE A 173 -5.46 -17.06 9.56
CA ILE A 173 -6.15 -16.25 8.53
C ILE A 173 -5.16 -15.44 7.68
N VAL A 174 -4.15 -14.84 8.30
CA VAL A 174 -3.13 -14.10 7.55
C VAL A 174 -2.31 -15.02 6.66
N LYS A 175 -2.03 -16.24 7.09
CA LYS A 175 -1.35 -17.24 6.28
C LYS A 175 -2.18 -17.62 5.05
N GLU A 176 -3.47 -17.89 5.21
CA GLU A 176 -4.39 -18.16 4.10
C GLU A 176 -4.41 -17.01 3.08
N ASN A 177 -4.53 -15.78 3.57
CA ASN A 177 -4.49 -14.57 2.74
C ASN A 177 -3.14 -14.38 2.01
N LEU A 178 -2.03 -14.73 2.66
CA LEU A 178 -0.70 -14.64 2.06
C LEU A 178 -0.50 -15.69 0.97
N GLU A 179 -1.02 -16.90 1.17
CA GLU A 179 -1.04 -17.95 0.13
C GLU A 179 -1.87 -17.50 -1.08
N GLU A 180 -3.01 -16.86 -0.88
CA GLU A 180 -3.81 -16.28 -1.96
C GLU A 180 -3.07 -15.16 -2.71
N LEU A 181 -2.41 -14.25 -1.96
CA LEU A 181 -1.59 -13.20 -2.54
C LEU A 181 -0.44 -13.79 -3.36
N GLU A 182 0.28 -14.79 -2.83
CA GLU A 182 1.35 -15.47 -3.54
C GLU A 182 0.84 -16.05 -4.86
N ASN A 183 -0.29 -16.78 -4.85
CA ASN A 183 -0.90 -17.33 -6.05
C ASN A 183 -1.24 -16.24 -7.08
N THR A 184 -1.80 -15.11 -6.63
CA THR A 184 -2.11 -13.96 -7.49
C THR A 184 -0.85 -13.37 -8.14
N LEU A 185 0.24 -13.24 -7.38
CA LEU A 185 1.51 -12.72 -7.89
C LEU A 185 2.20 -13.72 -8.83
N LEU A 186 2.10 -15.02 -8.57
CA LEU A 186 2.63 -16.06 -9.45
C LEU A 186 1.94 -16.06 -10.81
N VAL A 187 0.61 -15.97 -10.84
CA VAL A 187 -0.15 -15.84 -12.10
C VAL A 187 0.31 -14.61 -12.90
N LYS A 188 0.60 -13.49 -12.23
CA LYS A 188 1.15 -12.29 -12.88
C LYS A 188 2.54 -12.54 -13.48
N LEU A 189 3.43 -13.21 -12.74
CA LEU A 189 4.77 -13.58 -13.22
C LEU A 189 4.70 -14.51 -14.45
N GLU A 190 3.71 -15.40 -14.51
CA GLU A 190 3.52 -16.33 -15.63
C GLU A 190 2.96 -15.63 -16.87
N ASN A 191 1.95 -14.76 -16.72
CA ASN A 191 1.33 -14.03 -17.83
C ASN A 191 2.28 -13.09 -18.60
N ILE A 192 3.43 -12.74 -18.03
CA ILE A 192 4.46 -11.94 -18.72
C ILE A 192 5.30 -12.82 -19.65
N LYS A 193 5.50 -14.10 -19.32
CA LYS A 193 6.28 -15.03 -20.15
C LYS A 193 5.59 -15.39 -21.46
N ASP A 194 4.26 -15.33 -21.51
CA ASP A 194 3.47 -15.66 -22.69
C ASP A 194 3.37 -14.50 -23.71
N LYS A 195 4.08 -13.38 -23.49
CA LYS A 195 4.10 -12.19 -24.37
C LYS A 195 5.42 -12.01 -25.14
N GLU A 196 6.36 -12.95 -25.04
CA GLU A 196 7.57 -13.04 -25.88
C GLU A 196 7.37 -13.97 -27.08
#